data_AF-A0A9J6BB30-F1
#
_entry.id   AF-A0A9J6BB30-F1
#
_cell.length_a   1.000
_cell.length_b   1.000
_cell.length_c   1.000
_cell.angle_alpha   90.00
_cell.angle_beta   90.00
_cell.angle_gamma   90.00
#
_symmetry.space_group_name_H-M   'P 1'
#
loop_
_entity.id
_entity.type
_entity.pdbx_description
1 polymer ?
#
loop_
_entity_poly.entity_id
_entity_poly.type
_entity_poly.pdbx_seq_one_letter_code
_entity_poly.pdbx_strand_id
1 'polypeptide(L)'
;MIFLQLTLLIFLSMTQLAQSQWVRLSNFQNPSSSSHSMHSGQSRITKSVTVGRQQIEISQNRANPLSFGGDYVRRDEAPWLCPIFYERNENNLEYMCGSSLISSNFVLTAAHCVHSKQHLQPFFPPDVVVMCGIFDLTNLYDQNIQRIPAKTITVHPSWNYTSKRYDGDIALIELQQAMKFSRFVNRIALPPNEAIRPETEGFVIGYGESEFESSHEKKPRRIQIPTVGIEECYQNHPTISIIKSIDSFCAGRNGVVPCNGDSGSSFHIDYHSTNTIIGVVSVGIEGDNKKCNDKTFALFSDVTKYVDWIKMTVQSGYVLADEDSGQLFDDDDVEETWKPNETFCEYVEEAGYRCTLRNVRSTTKDVKITKVNRQHLESRNDGDVEKVWIIEQQAVYIPEMSLITKLFPRVRDLRIWNSGLKYIERRKIGIFTRVRVLDFFQNKIEVIPSDAFDDMPQLEELKILNNRVKHLPENLFKKLKNLIYFFAEYNEIEELPRKLFEGTKIAVINLKGNQLKKINVDFTMLPNVNNIDLDGNICINRCLGHYCGKMSVAELQREINEKCCGENSM
;
A
#
# COMPACT_ATOMS: atom_id res chain seq x y z
N MET A 1 80.75 -10.75 10.79
CA MET A 1 80.56 -10.06 12.08
C MET A 1 80.00 -8.69 11.76
N ILE A 2 78.76 -8.28 12.02
CA ILE A 2 77.70 -8.73 12.94
C ILE A 2 76.39 -8.45 12.16
N PHE A 3 75.87 -9.48 11.48
CA PHE A 3 74.57 -9.44 10.77
C PHE A 3 74.08 -10.89 10.61
N LEU A 4 74.06 -11.65 11.71
CA LEU A 4 73.53 -13.03 11.75
C LEU A 4 73.43 -13.64 13.16
N GLN A 5 73.19 -12.83 14.21
CA GLN A 5 73.02 -13.32 15.58
C GLN A 5 71.99 -12.52 16.42
N LEU A 6 70.81 -12.24 15.87
CA LEU A 6 69.71 -11.68 16.69
C LEU A 6 68.29 -12.04 16.20
N THR A 7 68.15 -13.16 15.48
CA THR A 7 66.85 -13.71 15.07
C THR A 7 66.64 -15.16 15.52
N LEU A 8 67.43 -15.65 16.49
CA LEU A 8 67.41 -17.03 16.94
C LEU A 8 67.29 -17.13 18.48
N LEU A 9 66.29 -16.48 19.08
CA LEU A 9 65.97 -16.68 20.52
C LEU A 9 64.49 -16.41 20.91
N ILE A 10 63.58 -16.25 19.95
CA ILE A 10 62.13 -16.05 20.25
C ILE A 10 61.23 -17.09 19.54
N PHE A 11 61.79 -17.99 18.73
CA PHE A 11 61.03 -19.03 18.01
C PHE A 11 61.03 -20.43 18.65
N LEU A 12 61.34 -20.53 19.96
CA LEU A 12 61.37 -21.79 20.71
C LEU A 12 60.73 -21.63 22.10
N SER A 13 59.41 -21.44 22.15
CA SER A 13 58.62 -21.70 23.36
C SER A 13 57.11 -21.92 23.13
N MET A 14 56.68 -22.10 21.88
CA MET A 14 55.35 -22.65 21.58
C MET A 14 55.53 -24.03 20.96
N THR A 15 54.69 -24.96 21.41
CA THR A 15 54.59 -26.38 21.00
C THR A 15 55.54 -27.38 21.66
N GLN A 16 55.30 -27.72 22.94
CA GLN A 16 55.32 -29.11 23.44
C GLN A 16 54.91 -29.17 24.92
N LEU A 17 53.66 -29.61 25.18
CA LEU A 17 53.15 -30.29 26.38
C LEU A 17 51.61 -30.28 26.24
N ALA A 18 51.10 -31.09 25.31
CA ALA A 18 50.71 -32.48 25.55
C ALA A 18 49.37 -32.58 26.29
N GLN A 19 48.38 -32.99 25.49
CA GLN A 19 47.08 -33.48 25.89
C GLN A 19 47.18 -34.67 26.86
N SER A 20 46.09 -34.82 27.62
CA SER A 20 45.46 -36.06 28.09
C SER A 20 45.73 -36.61 29.51
N GLN A 21 44.67 -36.46 30.31
CA GLN A 21 43.98 -37.47 31.13
C GLN A 21 44.67 -38.11 32.35
N TRP A 22 44.15 -37.77 33.54
CA TRP A 22 43.83 -38.65 34.69
C TRP A 22 42.72 -37.91 35.50
N VAL A 23 41.42 -38.21 35.37
CA VAL A 23 40.61 -39.30 35.97
C VAL A 23 40.66 -39.39 37.51
N ARG A 24 39.58 -38.84 38.12
CA ARG A 24 38.72 -39.36 39.22
C ARG A 24 39.16 -39.37 40.71
N LEU A 25 38.09 -39.14 41.51
CA LEU A 25 37.77 -39.49 42.90
C LEU A 25 38.14 -38.41 43.94
N SER A 26 37.14 -37.67 44.43
CA SER A 26 36.28 -37.96 45.61
C SER A 26 36.83 -37.13 46.79
N ASN A 27 36.10 -36.53 47.73
CA ASN A 27 34.83 -36.83 48.37
C ASN A 27 34.53 -35.66 49.35
N PHE A 28 33.27 -35.49 49.72
CA PHE A 28 32.76 -35.12 51.07
C PHE A 28 32.55 -33.64 51.53
N GLN A 29 31.25 -33.37 51.72
CA GLN A 29 30.57 -32.84 52.93
C GLN A 29 30.56 -31.33 53.29
N ASN A 30 29.35 -30.75 53.23
CA ASN A 30 28.77 -29.71 54.13
C ASN A 30 28.91 -30.11 55.62
N PRO A 31 28.88 -29.22 56.66
CA PRO A 31 27.80 -28.22 56.86
C PRO A 31 28.07 -26.94 57.74
N SER A 32 27.06 -26.05 57.75
CA SER A 32 26.46 -25.29 58.89
C SER A 32 27.20 -24.19 59.68
N SER A 33 26.57 -22.99 59.75
CA SER A 33 26.05 -22.27 60.97
C SER A 33 25.85 -20.76 60.67
N SER A 34 24.62 -20.26 60.50
CA SER A 34 23.66 -19.67 61.48
C SER A 34 24.08 -18.33 62.08
N SER A 35 23.41 -17.20 61.79
CA SER A 35 22.28 -16.58 62.55
C SER A 35 22.24 -15.08 62.14
N HIS A 36 21.20 -14.26 62.14
CA HIS A 36 19.82 -14.27 62.59
C HIS A 36 18.98 -13.28 61.76
N SER A 37 17.68 -13.54 61.72
CA SER A 37 16.59 -12.87 61.00
C SER A 37 16.16 -11.51 61.55
N MET A 38 15.57 -10.66 60.69
CA MET A 38 14.23 -10.09 60.92
C MET A 38 13.50 -9.87 59.58
N HIS A 39 12.35 -10.54 59.45
CA HIS A 39 11.41 -10.43 58.35
C HIS A 39 10.56 -9.14 58.44
N SER A 40 10.29 -8.51 57.30
CA SER A 40 8.94 -8.00 57.02
C SER A 40 8.43 -8.71 55.77
N GLY A 41 7.31 -9.43 55.92
CA GLY A 41 6.83 -10.41 54.96
C GLY A 41 6.20 -9.78 53.73
N GLN A 42 6.63 -10.25 52.55
CA GLN A 42 5.82 -10.24 51.34
C GLN A 42 5.28 -11.66 51.13
N SER A 43 3.96 -11.82 51.17
CA SER A 43 3.33 -13.09 50.77
C SER A 43 3.57 -13.29 49.27
N ARG A 44 4.44 -14.24 48.90
CA ARG A 44 4.49 -14.80 47.55
C ARG A 44 3.19 -15.57 47.32
N ILE A 45 2.36 -15.12 46.39
CA ILE A 45 1.32 -15.96 45.82
C ILE A 45 1.99 -16.75 44.70
N THR A 46 2.37 -18.00 44.98
CA THR A 46 2.79 -18.96 43.96
C THR A 46 1.55 -19.49 43.25
N LYS A 47 1.42 -19.22 41.97
CA LYS A 47 0.49 -19.97 41.09
C LYS A 47 1.32 -20.80 40.13
N SER A 48 1.19 -22.12 40.24
CA SER A 48 1.66 -23.07 39.25
C SER A 48 0.63 -23.16 38.13
N VAL A 49 1.09 -23.03 36.88
CA VAL A 49 0.29 -23.38 35.70
C VAL A 49 0.95 -24.58 35.04
N THR A 50 0.19 -25.65 34.84
CA THR A 50 0.66 -26.85 34.15
C THR A 50 0.31 -26.74 32.68
N VAL A 51 1.31 -26.72 31.80
CA VAL A 51 1.15 -26.91 30.35
C VAL A 51 2.02 -28.10 29.96
N GLY A 52 1.42 -29.29 29.82
CA GLY A 52 2.16 -30.52 29.60
C GLY A 52 3.08 -30.93 30.76
N ARG A 53 4.23 -31.57 30.48
CA ARG A 53 5.15 -32.18 31.47
C ARG A 53 6.17 -31.22 32.11
N GLN A 54 6.08 -29.90 31.90
CA GLN A 54 7.02 -28.95 32.51
C GLN A 54 6.30 -27.88 33.35
N GLN A 55 6.88 -27.61 34.54
CA GLN A 55 6.50 -26.55 35.46
C GLN A 55 7.50 -25.40 35.29
N ILE A 56 6.99 -24.18 35.07
CA ILE A 56 7.82 -22.96 35.03
C ILE A 56 7.32 -22.04 36.15
N GLU A 57 8.24 -21.60 37.01
CA GLU A 57 7.98 -20.61 38.06
C GLU A 57 8.41 -19.22 37.58
N ILE A 58 7.52 -18.23 37.70
CA ILE A 58 7.84 -16.82 37.40
C ILE A 58 7.59 -16.00 38.67
N SER A 59 8.65 -15.36 39.17
CA SER A 59 8.57 -14.44 40.31
C SER A 59 8.22 -13.03 39.85
N GLN A 60 7.16 -12.46 40.42
CA GLN A 60 6.78 -11.05 40.21
C GLN A 60 7.35 -10.17 41.32
N ASN A 61 8.00 -9.06 40.95
CA ASN A 61 8.21 -7.91 41.83
C ASN A 61 7.43 -6.71 41.30
N ARG A 62 6.88 -5.92 42.23
CA ARG A 62 5.90 -4.85 42.00
C ARG A 62 6.43 -3.77 41.06
N ALA A 63 5.56 -3.38 40.12
CA ALA A 63 5.81 -2.49 39.00
C ALA A 63 5.61 -1.01 39.34
N ASN A 64 6.35 -0.14 38.64
CA ASN A 64 5.93 1.21 38.26
C ASN A 64 6.46 1.52 36.82
N PRO A 65 5.59 1.87 35.83
CA PRO A 65 5.92 1.93 34.39
C PRO A 65 5.94 3.36 33.79
N LEU A 66 6.52 3.56 32.58
CA LEU A 66 6.38 4.80 31.78
C LEU A 66 6.52 4.60 30.24
N SER A 67 5.39 4.69 29.54
CA SER A 67 5.16 5.61 28.40
C SER A 67 3.66 5.95 28.39
N PHE A 68 3.33 7.19 28.73
CA PHE A 68 1.96 7.60 29.04
C PHE A 68 1.17 7.95 27.76
N GLY A 69 -0.04 7.42 27.59
CA GLY A 69 -1.07 8.01 26.70
C GLY A 69 -0.86 7.86 25.19
N GLY A 70 -0.07 6.89 24.73
CA GLY A 70 0.08 6.60 23.30
C GLY A 70 -1.19 6.00 22.68
N ASP A 71 -1.71 6.64 21.64
CA ASP A 71 -2.89 6.19 20.93
C ASP A 71 -2.66 4.83 20.26
N TYR A 72 -3.74 4.03 20.19
CA TYR A 72 -3.76 2.84 19.33
C TYR A 72 -3.65 3.27 17.88
N VAL A 73 -2.72 2.64 17.17
CA VAL A 73 -2.47 2.89 15.75
C VAL A 73 -3.28 1.90 14.93
N ARG A 74 -3.97 2.38 13.90
CA ARG A 74 -4.58 1.48 12.92
C ARG A 74 -3.51 0.84 12.06
N ARG A 75 -3.77 -0.39 11.61
CA ARG A 75 -2.83 -1.14 10.76
C ARG A 75 -2.35 -0.40 9.49
N ASP A 76 -3.20 0.47 8.94
CA ASP A 76 -2.95 1.23 7.71
C ASP A 76 -2.50 2.67 7.94
N GLU A 77 -2.28 3.07 9.19
CA GLU A 77 -2.00 4.47 9.55
C GLU A 77 -0.57 4.92 9.26
N ALA A 78 0.40 4.02 9.41
CA ALA A 78 1.82 4.27 9.16
C ALA A 78 2.41 3.23 8.18
N PRO A 79 1.99 3.20 6.90
CA PRO A 79 2.45 2.21 5.93
C PRO A 79 3.95 2.36 5.59
N TRP A 80 4.61 3.44 6.00
CA TRP A 80 6.05 3.64 5.87
C TRP A 80 6.86 3.03 7.03
N LEU A 81 6.22 2.64 8.14
CA LEU A 81 6.92 2.06 9.28
C LEU A 81 7.47 0.68 8.93
N CYS A 82 8.79 0.59 8.81
CA CYS A 82 9.50 -0.60 8.42
C CYS A 82 10.57 -0.94 9.47
N PRO A 83 10.28 -1.76 10.48
CA PRO A 83 11.27 -2.15 11.47
C PRO A 83 12.47 -2.88 10.85
N ILE A 84 13.63 -2.63 11.46
CA ILE A 84 14.92 -3.22 11.12
C ILE A 84 15.21 -4.36 12.11
N PHE A 85 15.64 -5.49 11.58
CA PHE A 85 16.08 -6.64 12.34
C PHE A 85 17.52 -7.00 11.97
N TYR A 86 18.26 -7.51 12.94
CA TYR A 86 19.55 -8.15 12.73
C TYR A 86 19.38 -9.66 12.76
N GLU A 87 19.80 -10.33 11.69
CA GLU A 87 19.74 -11.78 11.54
C GLU A 87 21.12 -12.39 11.80
N ARG A 88 21.30 -13.02 12.97
CA ARG A 88 22.56 -13.69 13.31
C ARG A 88 22.70 -15.06 12.62
N ASN A 89 21.58 -15.76 12.46
CA ASN A 89 21.43 -17.12 11.93
C ASN A 89 19.98 -17.29 11.43
N GLU A 90 19.68 -18.28 10.57
CA GLU A 90 18.37 -18.51 9.91
C GLU A 90 17.11 -18.53 10.84
N ASN A 91 17.27 -18.58 12.16
CA ASN A 91 16.17 -18.62 13.14
C ASN A 91 16.31 -17.61 14.30
N ASN A 92 17.22 -16.63 14.22
CA ASN A 92 17.42 -15.66 15.29
C ASN A 92 17.38 -14.22 14.76
N LEU A 93 16.19 -13.63 14.84
CA LEU A 93 15.92 -12.24 14.47
C LEU A 93 15.88 -11.36 15.73
N GLU A 94 16.80 -10.41 15.80
CA GLU A 94 16.89 -9.43 16.87
C GLU A 94 16.31 -8.09 16.37
N TYR A 95 15.27 -7.57 17.05
CA TYR A 95 14.74 -6.24 16.73
C TYR A 95 15.80 -5.18 17.05
N MET A 96 16.07 -4.30 16.09
CA MET A 96 17.07 -3.25 16.25
C MET A 96 16.40 -1.90 16.49
N CYS A 97 15.63 -1.44 15.50
CA CYS A 97 15.10 -0.08 15.41
C CYS A 97 13.89 -0.02 14.47
N GLY A 98 13.20 1.11 14.49
CA GLY A 98 12.32 1.53 13.41
C GLY A 98 13.08 2.05 12.18
N SER A 99 12.37 2.17 11.07
CA SER A 99 12.79 2.94 9.90
C SER A 99 11.57 3.39 9.12
N SER A 100 11.79 4.30 8.18
CA SER A 100 10.73 4.87 7.34
C SER A 100 11.02 4.61 5.87
N LEU A 101 10.09 3.96 5.16
CA LEU A 101 10.18 3.81 3.71
C LEU A 101 10.07 5.17 3.04
N ILE A 102 11.06 5.56 2.25
CA ILE A 102 11.10 6.86 1.55
C ILE A 102 11.05 6.70 0.03
N SER A 103 11.39 5.53 -0.49
CA SER A 103 11.17 5.11 -1.89
C SER A 103 10.88 3.61 -1.94
N SER A 104 10.63 3.02 -3.11
CA SER A 104 10.41 1.56 -3.20
C SER A 104 11.62 0.74 -2.76
N ASN A 105 12.81 1.32 -2.80
CA ASN A 105 14.07 0.61 -2.60
C ASN A 105 14.89 1.19 -1.45
N PHE A 106 14.43 2.24 -0.78
CA PHE A 106 15.18 2.89 0.29
C PHE A 106 14.33 3.12 1.54
N VAL A 107 14.88 2.77 2.68
CA VAL A 107 14.40 3.22 4.00
C VAL A 107 15.39 4.19 4.64
N LEU A 108 14.86 5.14 5.40
CA LEU A 108 15.59 6.10 6.21
C LEU A 108 15.51 5.69 7.68
N THR A 109 16.65 5.72 8.37
CA THR A 109 16.76 5.36 9.80
C THR A 109 17.89 6.14 10.46
N ALA A 110 18.14 5.92 11.75
CA ALA A 110 19.26 6.51 12.46
C ALA A 110 20.56 5.74 12.17
N ALA A 111 21.71 6.43 12.11
CA ALA A 111 22.99 5.78 11.83
C ALA A 111 23.38 4.79 12.92
N HIS A 112 23.10 5.09 14.19
CA HIS A 112 23.38 4.18 15.30
C HIS A 112 22.60 2.86 15.23
N CYS A 113 21.48 2.80 14.49
CA CYS A 113 20.68 1.58 14.31
C CYS A 113 21.36 0.56 13.39
N VAL A 114 22.24 1.03 12.49
CA VAL A 114 22.88 0.22 11.46
C VAL A 114 24.41 0.15 11.59
N HIS A 115 24.95 0.73 12.67
CA HIS A 115 26.38 0.84 12.90
C HIS A 115 26.79 0.11 14.18
N SER A 116 27.77 -0.79 14.08
CA SER A 116 28.25 -1.56 15.23
C SER A 116 29.16 -0.72 16.13
N LYS A 117 28.78 -0.59 17.41
CA LYS A 117 29.63 0.03 18.45
C LYS A 117 30.90 -0.76 18.75
N GLN A 118 30.94 -2.06 18.43
CA GLN A 118 32.09 -2.92 18.68
C GLN A 118 33.11 -2.86 17.53
N HIS A 119 32.62 -2.87 16.29
CA HIS A 119 33.46 -2.95 15.09
C HIS A 119 33.69 -1.61 14.41
N LEU A 120 32.99 -0.56 14.85
CA LEU A 120 33.16 0.80 14.37
C LEU A 120 32.87 0.95 12.87
N GLN A 121 32.01 0.07 12.34
CA GLN A 121 31.60 0.00 10.94
C GLN A 121 30.10 -0.33 10.86
N PRO A 122 29.43 -0.02 9.73
CA PRO A 122 28.10 -0.53 9.43
C PRO A 122 28.02 -2.06 9.53
N PHE A 123 26.87 -2.59 9.92
CA PHE A 123 26.63 -4.03 9.84
C PHE A 123 26.77 -4.54 8.41
N PHE A 124 27.07 -5.83 8.26
CA PHE A 124 27.10 -6.47 6.94
C PHE A 124 25.68 -6.42 6.34
N PRO A 125 25.45 -5.81 5.16
CA PRO A 125 24.10 -5.53 4.69
C PRO A 125 23.17 -6.75 4.61
N PRO A 126 23.60 -7.94 4.15
CA PRO A 126 22.74 -9.13 4.16
C PRO A 126 22.21 -9.56 5.53
N ASP A 127 22.89 -9.21 6.62
CA ASP A 127 22.46 -9.54 8.00
C ASP A 127 21.43 -8.52 8.52
N VAL A 128 21.25 -7.39 7.82
CA VAL A 128 20.27 -6.36 8.16
C VAL A 128 19.02 -6.56 7.31
N VAL A 129 17.90 -6.84 7.98
CA VAL A 129 16.63 -7.17 7.33
C VAL A 129 15.61 -6.10 7.64
N VAL A 130 15.01 -5.53 6.60
CA VAL A 130 13.91 -4.56 6.71
C VAL A 130 12.59 -5.30 6.49
N MET A 131 11.65 -5.15 7.42
CA MET A 131 10.32 -5.74 7.31
C MET A 131 9.24 -4.67 7.24
N CYS A 132 8.71 -4.40 6.05
CA CYS A 132 7.59 -3.48 5.87
C CYS A 132 6.24 -4.23 5.90
N GLY A 133 5.18 -3.60 6.39
CA GLY A 133 3.80 -4.16 6.42
C GLY A 133 3.50 -5.07 7.62
N ILE A 134 4.48 -5.25 8.49
CA ILE A 134 4.31 -5.85 9.81
C ILE A 134 3.56 -4.88 10.72
N PHE A 135 2.64 -5.41 11.52
CA PHE A 135 1.84 -4.64 12.49
C PHE A 135 1.96 -5.17 13.93
N ASP A 136 2.28 -6.46 14.08
CA ASP A 136 2.49 -7.09 15.38
C ASP A 136 3.81 -7.86 15.33
N LEU A 137 4.79 -7.44 16.13
CA LEU A 137 6.12 -8.06 16.13
C LEU A 137 6.11 -9.50 16.69
N THR A 138 5.00 -9.96 17.27
CA THR A 138 4.85 -11.38 17.66
C THR A 138 4.32 -12.25 16.52
N ASN A 139 3.87 -11.67 15.40
CA ASN A 139 3.33 -12.39 14.24
C ASN A 139 4.16 -12.14 12.97
N LEU A 140 5.32 -12.79 12.89
CA LEU A 140 6.24 -12.67 11.76
C LEU A 140 5.77 -13.39 10.47
N TYR A 141 4.63 -14.11 10.51
CA TYR A 141 4.08 -14.87 9.37
C TYR A 141 2.91 -14.16 8.67
N ASP A 142 2.65 -12.89 9.00
CA ASP A 142 1.60 -12.13 8.34
C ASP A 142 1.89 -11.97 6.83
N GLN A 143 0.90 -12.30 6.01
CA GLN A 143 1.02 -12.33 4.55
C GLN A 143 1.30 -10.97 3.90
N ASN A 144 1.13 -9.87 4.63
CA ASN A 144 1.41 -8.52 4.13
C ASN A 144 2.86 -8.08 4.42
N ILE A 145 3.62 -8.90 5.15
CA ILE A 145 5.02 -8.60 5.47
C ILE A 145 5.87 -8.78 4.22
N GLN A 146 6.64 -7.76 3.89
CA GLN A 146 7.71 -7.81 2.92
C GLN A 146 9.03 -7.76 3.67
N ARG A 147 9.70 -8.91 3.73
CA ARG A 147 11.00 -9.10 4.36
C ARG A 147 12.08 -8.98 3.30
N ILE A 148 12.83 -7.89 3.30
CA ILE A 148 13.87 -7.64 2.31
C ILE A 148 15.20 -7.32 3.01
N PRO A 149 16.28 -8.08 2.75
CA PRO A 149 17.61 -7.75 3.26
C PRO A 149 18.16 -6.47 2.63
N ALA A 150 19.09 -5.82 3.32
CA ALA A 150 19.82 -4.69 2.78
C ALA A 150 20.78 -5.12 1.66
N LYS A 151 20.84 -4.30 0.62
CA LYS A 151 21.83 -4.36 -0.46
C LYS A 151 23.04 -3.50 -0.09
N THR A 152 22.79 -2.26 0.32
CA THR A 152 23.82 -1.32 0.77
C THR A 152 23.31 -0.55 1.99
N ILE A 153 24.24 -0.15 2.85
CA ILE A 153 23.98 0.71 4.01
C ILE A 153 24.88 1.93 3.87
N THR A 154 24.27 3.12 3.83
CA THR A 154 24.98 4.39 3.70
C THR A 154 24.68 5.25 4.93
N VAL A 155 25.64 5.31 5.85
CA VAL A 155 25.63 6.26 6.96
C VAL A 155 26.05 7.65 6.47
N HIS A 156 25.48 8.71 7.02
CA HIS A 156 25.86 10.06 6.63
C HIS A 156 27.35 10.33 6.95
N PRO A 157 28.11 11.03 6.08
CA PRO A 157 29.55 11.25 6.30
C PRO A 157 29.91 12.03 7.56
N SER A 158 29.00 12.85 8.10
CA SER A 158 29.22 13.57 9.36
C SER A 158 29.04 12.68 10.60
N TRP A 159 28.50 11.46 10.45
CA TRP A 159 28.34 10.53 11.57
C TRP A 159 29.70 10.14 12.15
N ASN A 160 29.95 10.58 13.38
CA ASN A 160 31.14 10.20 14.12
C ASN A 160 30.77 9.36 15.35
N TYR A 161 30.82 8.04 15.19
CA TYR A 161 30.50 7.08 16.25
C TYR A 161 31.41 7.18 17.51
N THR A 162 32.61 7.79 17.39
CA THR A 162 33.51 8.01 18.55
C THR A 162 33.14 9.27 19.34
N SER A 163 32.37 10.16 18.72
CA SER A 163 31.92 11.40 19.33
C SER A 163 30.76 11.12 20.28
N LYS A 164 30.69 11.90 21.36
CA LYS A 164 29.47 12.00 22.16
C LYS A 164 28.42 12.91 21.50
N ARG A 165 28.78 13.61 20.42
CA ARG A 165 27.87 14.43 19.64
C ARG A 165 27.17 13.55 18.62
N TYR A 166 25.85 13.61 18.61
CA TYR A 166 24.99 12.83 17.71
C TYR A 166 24.83 13.52 16.35
N ASP A 167 25.83 14.28 15.93
CA ASP A 167 25.87 14.91 14.60
C ASP A 167 25.85 13.80 13.54
N GLY A 168 25.03 13.95 12.50
CA GLY A 168 24.96 12.98 11.42
C GLY A 168 24.28 11.65 11.76
N ASP A 169 23.47 11.54 12.83
CA ASP A 169 22.80 10.29 13.20
C ASP A 169 21.65 9.90 12.26
N ILE A 170 21.97 9.67 10.99
CA ILE A 170 21.04 9.35 9.92
C ILE A 170 21.71 8.42 8.91
N ALA A 171 20.95 7.44 8.42
CA ALA A 171 21.42 6.45 7.47
C ALA A 171 20.33 6.03 6.49
N LEU A 172 20.77 5.65 5.30
CA LEU A 172 19.96 5.08 4.24
C LEU A 172 20.28 3.60 4.08
N ILE A 173 19.26 2.78 3.92
CA ILE A 173 19.39 1.37 3.55
C ILE A 173 18.79 1.19 2.17
N GLU A 174 19.60 0.81 1.19
CA GLU A 174 19.12 0.32 -0.11
C GLU A 174 18.71 -1.15 0.03
N LEU A 175 17.54 -1.51 -0.49
CA LEU A 175 16.97 -2.85 -0.39
C LEU A 175 17.42 -3.72 -1.58
N GLN A 176 17.63 -5.03 -1.35
CA GLN A 176 17.99 -5.98 -2.42
C GLN A 176 16.90 -6.14 -3.49
N GLN A 177 15.65 -5.86 -3.13
CA GLN A 177 14.51 -5.88 -4.02
C GLN A 177 13.60 -4.70 -3.71
N ALA A 178 12.95 -4.17 -4.75
CA ALA A 178 11.93 -3.15 -4.61
C ALA A 178 10.73 -3.67 -3.81
N MET A 179 10.34 -2.93 -2.77
CA MET A 179 9.10 -3.12 -2.06
C MET A 179 7.91 -2.91 -3.00
N LYS A 180 6.95 -3.83 -2.95
CA LYS A 180 5.67 -3.69 -3.63
C LYS A 180 4.74 -2.82 -2.79
N PHE A 181 4.40 -1.64 -3.29
CA PHE A 181 3.52 -0.76 -2.54
C PHE A 181 2.12 -1.36 -2.34
N SER A 182 1.56 -1.12 -1.17
CA SER A 182 0.23 -1.57 -0.76
C SER A 182 -0.36 -0.59 0.27
N ARG A 183 -1.56 -0.85 0.75
CA ARG A 183 -2.15 -0.05 1.86
C ARG A 183 -1.39 -0.19 3.19
N PHE A 184 -0.50 -1.17 3.30
CA PHE A 184 0.29 -1.45 4.51
C PHE A 184 1.79 -1.18 4.29
N VAL A 185 2.20 -0.89 3.05
CA VAL A 185 3.59 -0.64 2.67
C VAL A 185 3.60 0.50 1.68
N ASN A 186 3.97 1.70 2.10
CA ASN A 186 4.05 2.87 1.24
C ASN A 186 5.06 3.87 1.79
N ARG A 187 5.54 4.78 0.96
CA ARG A 187 6.56 5.76 1.36
C ARG A 187 5.99 6.95 2.11
N ILE A 188 6.78 7.54 3.00
CA ILE A 188 6.55 8.86 3.58
C ILE A 188 7.20 9.95 2.72
N ALA A 189 6.64 11.16 2.71
CA ALA A 189 7.21 12.29 1.97
C ALA A 189 8.40 12.91 2.73
N LEU A 190 9.38 13.40 1.99
CA LEU A 190 10.51 14.20 2.47
C LEU A 190 10.11 15.70 2.46
N PRO A 191 10.71 16.54 3.31
CA PRO A 191 10.38 17.96 3.37
C PRO A 191 10.98 18.73 2.16
N PRO A 192 10.35 19.84 1.72
CA PRO A 192 10.79 20.60 0.53
C PRO A 192 12.16 21.26 0.72
N ASN A 193 12.33 22.01 1.82
CA ASN A 193 13.59 22.49 2.43
C ASN A 193 13.23 23.64 3.39
N GLU A 194 12.59 23.34 4.53
CA GLU A 194 12.30 24.36 5.56
C GLU A 194 13.05 24.08 6.86
N ALA A 195 13.35 25.14 7.61
CA ALA A 195 13.83 24.99 8.98
C ALA A 195 12.67 24.61 9.92
N ILE A 196 12.86 23.60 10.76
CA ILE A 196 11.88 23.20 11.76
C ILE A 196 11.66 24.35 12.75
N ARG A 197 10.40 24.75 12.93
CA ARG A 197 10.03 25.80 13.88
C ARG A 197 9.76 25.20 15.26
N PRO A 198 10.12 25.87 16.37
CA PRO A 198 9.66 25.48 17.71
C PRO A 198 8.13 25.43 17.79
N GLU A 199 7.60 24.59 18.69
CA GLU A 199 6.16 24.37 18.90
C GLU A 199 5.43 23.72 17.71
N THR A 200 6.17 23.11 16.77
CA THR A 200 5.57 22.33 15.69
C THR A 200 5.07 21.01 16.25
N GLU A 201 3.76 20.79 16.22
CA GLU A 201 3.13 19.54 16.62
C GLU A 201 3.43 18.44 15.60
N GLY A 202 3.92 17.29 16.07
CA GLY A 202 4.20 16.14 15.21
C GLY A 202 3.96 14.81 15.91
N PHE A 203 4.06 13.76 15.12
CA PHE A 203 3.74 12.40 15.52
C PHE A 203 4.98 11.51 15.42
N VAL A 204 5.12 10.65 16.41
CA VAL A 204 6.06 9.52 16.36
C VAL A 204 5.24 8.25 16.44
N ILE A 205 5.51 7.34 15.49
CA ILE A 205 4.89 6.02 15.45
C ILE A 205 6.00 4.99 15.44
N GLY A 206 5.99 4.08 16.41
CA GLY A 206 7.04 3.09 16.58
C GLY A 206 6.64 1.95 17.50
N TYR A 207 7.58 1.03 17.70
CA TYR A 207 7.42 -0.19 18.50
C TYR A 207 8.08 -0.07 19.88
N GLY A 208 8.33 1.16 20.35
CA GLY A 208 8.96 1.40 21.64
C GLY A 208 8.18 0.82 22.82
N GLU A 209 8.88 0.62 23.93
CA GLU A 209 8.30 0.05 25.15
C GLU A 209 7.08 0.85 25.63
N SER A 210 5.96 0.14 25.84
CA SER A 210 4.69 0.73 26.32
C SER A 210 4.53 0.60 27.84
N GLU A 211 3.72 1.47 28.46
CA GLU A 211 3.33 1.40 29.90
C GLU A 211 2.74 0.04 30.35
N PHE A 212 2.36 -0.83 29.40
CA PHE A 212 1.83 -2.17 29.62
C PHE A 212 2.84 -3.26 29.23
N GLU A 213 3.99 -3.31 29.90
CA GLU A 213 4.99 -4.42 29.77
C GLU A 213 4.38 -5.83 30.00
N SER A 214 3.15 -5.94 30.54
CA SER A 214 2.43 -7.20 30.71
C SER A 214 1.57 -7.63 29.51
N SER A 215 1.41 -6.79 28.48
CA SER A 215 0.62 -7.16 27.31
C SER A 215 1.48 -8.03 26.39
N HIS A 216 0.98 -9.21 26.02
CA HIS A 216 1.64 -10.10 25.06
C HIS A 216 1.69 -9.51 23.62
N GLU A 217 1.24 -8.27 23.42
CA GLU A 217 1.07 -7.63 22.11
C GLU A 217 2.20 -6.62 21.84
N LYS A 218 3.01 -6.87 20.81
CA LYS A 218 4.09 -5.97 20.37
C LYS A 218 3.66 -5.16 19.14
N LYS A 219 2.61 -4.36 19.30
CA LYS A 219 2.01 -3.51 18.26
C LYS A 219 2.48 -2.06 18.38
N PRO A 220 2.51 -1.29 17.28
CA PRO A 220 3.02 0.07 17.33
C PRO A 220 2.07 1.02 18.06
N ARG A 221 2.63 2.07 18.64
CA ARG A 221 1.91 3.16 19.32
C ARG A 221 2.21 4.48 18.64
N ARG A 222 1.26 5.40 18.69
CA ARG A 222 1.44 6.78 18.23
C ARG A 222 1.48 7.70 19.44
N ILE A 223 2.47 8.57 19.47
CA ILE A 223 2.50 9.72 20.37
C ILE A 223 2.47 11.01 19.55
N GLN A 224 1.85 12.03 20.12
CA GLN A 224 1.85 13.39 19.58
C GLN A 224 2.64 14.29 20.53
N ILE A 225 3.63 15.00 20.00
CA ILE A 225 4.55 15.83 20.79
C ILE A 225 4.97 17.08 20.01
N PRO A 226 5.14 18.23 20.69
CA PRO A 226 5.66 19.43 20.05
C PRO A 226 7.20 19.41 19.96
N THR A 227 7.74 20.03 18.93
CA THR A 227 9.14 20.45 18.89
C THR A 227 9.39 21.56 19.93
N VAL A 228 10.60 21.62 20.47
CA VAL A 228 10.99 22.63 21.46
C VAL A 228 12.21 23.40 21.03
N GLY A 229 12.32 24.64 21.52
CA GLY A 229 13.47 25.49 21.26
C GLY A 229 14.77 24.84 21.74
N ILE A 230 15.83 24.97 20.95
CA ILE A 230 17.09 24.27 21.23
C ILE A 230 17.75 24.73 22.54
N GLU A 231 17.54 25.99 22.93
CA GLU A 231 18.00 26.53 24.22
C GLU A 231 17.28 25.89 25.39
N GLU A 232 15.95 25.79 25.32
CA GLU A 232 15.12 25.09 26.32
C GLU A 232 15.55 23.63 26.42
N CYS A 233 15.78 22.98 25.28
CA CYS A 233 16.22 21.59 25.24
C CYS A 233 17.57 21.38 25.95
N TYR A 234 18.57 22.23 25.66
CA TYR A 234 19.91 22.08 26.23
C TYR A 234 20.04 22.57 27.67
N GLN A 235 19.19 23.49 28.13
CA GLN A 235 19.23 24.01 29.50
C GLN A 235 18.51 23.10 30.50
N ASN A 236 17.50 22.34 30.06
CA ASN A 236 16.67 21.51 30.94
C ASN A 236 17.29 20.15 31.31
N HIS A 237 18.40 19.71 30.69
CA HIS A 237 19.06 18.47 31.09
C HIS A 237 20.59 18.43 30.86
N PRO A 238 21.41 18.05 31.87
CA PRO A 238 22.86 17.95 31.74
C PRO A 238 23.32 17.01 30.62
N THR A 239 22.62 15.87 30.43
CA THR A 239 22.96 14.89 29.39
C THR A 239 22.76 15.45 27.97
N ILE A 240 21.64 16.13 27.68
CA ILE A 240 21.41 16.75 26.36
C ILE A 240 22.45 17.86 26.11
N SER A 241 22.83 18.61 27.15
CA SER A 241 23.85 19.66 27.03
C SER A 241 25.25 19.14 26.62
N ILE A 242 25.55 17.84 26.83
CA ILE A 242 26.81 17.17 26.45
C ILE A 242 26.73 16.60 25.03
N ILE A 243 25.55 16.17 24.58
CA ILE A 243 25.32 15.50 23.29
C ILE A 243 24.85 16.46 22.19
N LYS A 244 25.08 17.77 22.37
CA LYS A 244 24.68 18.83 21.42
C LYS A 244 24.99 18.43 19.99
N SER A 245 23.96 18.47 19.16
CA SER A 245 24.09 18.32 17.72
C SER A 245 23.66 19.62 17.03
N ILE A 246 24.36 19.97 15.96
CA ILE A 246 24.02 21.11 15.09
C ILE A 246 22.95 20.75 14.07
N ASP A 247 22.73 19.46 13.84
CA ASP A 247 21.84 18.89 12.82
C ASP A 247 20.69 18.08 13.43
N SER A 248 20.35 18.38 14.68
CA SER A 248 19.23 17.80 15.41
C SER A 248 18.30 18.86 15.98
N PHE A 249 17.08 18.43 16.31
CA PHE A 249 16.12 19.20 17.10
C PHE A 249 15.59 18.33 18.25
N CYS A 250 14.87 18.96 19.17
CA CYS A 250 14.27 18.27 20.29
C CYS A 250 12.75 18.32 20.22
N ALA A 251 12.09 17.27 20.71
CA ALA A 251 10.65 17.27 20.88
C ALA A 251 10.25 16.49 22.15
N GLY A 252 9.11 16.87 22.71
CA GLY A 252 8.56 16.28 23.93
C GLY A 252 8.00 17.35 24.87
N ARG A 253 6.95 17.01 25.62
CA ARG A 253 6.42 17.82 26.72
C ARG A 253 5.53 16.94 27.60
N ASN A 254 5.28 17.38 28.83
CA ASN A 254 4.23 16.81 29.69
C ASN A 254 4.29 15.30 29.95
N GLY A 255 5.47 14.68 29.99
CA GLY A 255 5.56 13.23 30.26
C GLY A 255 5.51 12.34 29.02
N VAL A 256 5.40 12.90 27.81
CA VAL A 256 5.27 12.14 26.56
C VAL A 256 6.55 12.30 25.73
N VAL A 257 7.27 11.19 25.56
CA VAL A 257 8.50 11.10 24.76
C VAL A 257 8.61 9.73 24.08
N PRO A 258 9.25 9.64 22.90
CA PRO A 258 9.61 8.35 22.31
C PRO A 258 10.50 7.57 23.27
N CYS A 259 10.39 6.25 23.24
CA CYS A 259 11.09 5.39 24.16
C CYS A 259 11.99 4.34 23.49
N ASN A 260 12.63 3.51 24.32
CA ASN A 260 13.47 2.41 23.89
C ASN A 260 12.72 1.57 22.86
N GLY A 261 13.27 1.49 21.65
CA GLY A 261 12.67 0.79 20.52
C GLY A 261 12.00 1.68 19.49
N ASP A 262 11.80 2.98 19.75
CA ASP A 262 11.34 3.95 18.74
C ASP A 262 12.49 4.54 17.91
N SER A 263 13.75 4.30 18.28
CA SER A 263 14.93 4.74 17.54
C SER A 263 14.82 4.40 16.05
N GLY A 264 15.16 5.37 15.19
CA GLY A 264 15.07 5.24 13.74
C GLY A 264 13.67 5.44 13.15
N SER A 265 12.59 5.49 13.94
CA SER A 265 11.24 5.82 13.45
C SER A 265 11.11 7.28 13.06
N SER A 266 10.10 7.58 12.22
CA SER A 266 9.79 8.94 11.79
C SER A 266 9.17 9.78 12.91
N PHE A 267 9.71 10.97 13.12
CA PHE A 267 8.93 12.14 13.53
C PHE A 267 8.38 12.80 12.28
N HIS A 268 7.05 12.85 12.16
CA HIS A 268 6.39 13.38 10.98
C HIS A 268 5.29 14.35 11.34
N ILE A 269 5.01 15.25 10.42
CA ILE A 269 3.94 16.23 10.54
C ILE A 269 2.96 16.04 9.38
N ASP A 270 1.73 16.53 9.58
CA ASP A 270 0.84 16.79 8.47
C ASP A 270 1.25 18.12 7.82
N TYR A 271 1.93 18.03 6.68
CA TYR A 271 2.33 19.17 5.87
C TYR A 271 1.45 19.21 4.63
N HIS A 272 0.51 20.15 4.56
CA HIS A 272 -0.45 20.27 3.46
C HIS A 272 -1.17 18.95 3.11
N SER A 273 -1.72 18.25 4.12
CA SER A 273 -2.38 16.94 3.97
C SER A 273 -1.46 15.78 3.59
N THR A 274 -0.14 15.98 3.68
CA THR A 274 0.88 14.97 3.39
C THR A 274 1.68 14.66 4.64
N ASN A 275 1.68 13.40 5.05
CA ASN A 275 2.58 12.93 6.10
C ASN A 275 4.03 13.09 5.63
N THR A 276 4.74 13.99 6.30
CA THR A 276 6.07 14.43 5.89
C THR A 276 7.04 14.18 7.04
N ILE A 277 8.09 13.40 6.79
CA ILE A 277 9.11 13.13 7.79
C ILE A 277 10.01 14.35 7.94
N ILE A 278 10.03 14.94 9.14
CA ILE A 278 10.93 16.05 9.45
C ILE A 278 12.00 15.64 10.46
N GLY A 279 11.83 14.51 11.13
CA GLY A 279 12.84 13.99 12.06
C GLY A 279 12.94 12.48 12.04
N VAL A 280 14.10 11.98 12.44
CA VAL A 280 14.34 10.57 12.77
C VAL A 280 14.66 10.47 14.25
N VAL A 281 13.98 9.58 14.99
CA VAL A 281 14.25 9.38 16.43
C VAL A 281 15.72 8.95 16.59
N SER A 282 16.53 9.78 17.24
CA SER A 282 17.96 9.51 17.46
C SER A 282 18.17 8.96 18.87
N VAL A 283 17.97 9.79 19.91
CA VAL A 283 18.20 9.37 21.30
C VAL A 283 17.12 9.89 22.23
N GLY A 284 16.53 8.99 23.01
CA GLY A 284 15.76 9.33 24.20
C GLY A 284 16.68 9.39 25.42
N ILE A 285 16.46 10.32 26.35
CA ILE A 285 17.23 10.32 27.60
C ILE A 285 16.76 9.16 28.48
N GLU A 286 17.69 8.29 28.85
CA GLU A 286 17.48 7.26 29.88
C GLU A 286 17.28 7.91 31.26
N GLY A 287 16.19 7.56 31.94
CA GLY A 287 15.97 7.85 33.36
C GLY A 287 16.65 6.83 34.27
N ASP A 288 16.50 7.01 35.58
CA ASP A 288 17.24 6.30 36.64
C ASP A 288 17.12 4.75 36.63
N ASN A 289 16.27 4.16 35.79
CA ASN A 289 16.03 2.71 35.67
C ASN A 289 16.19 2.15 34.23
N LYS A 290 16.94 2.80 33.34
CA LYS A 290 17.04 2.46 31.88
C LYS A 290 15.72 2.54 31.12
N LYS A 291 14.69 3.11 31.74
CA LYS A 291 13.42 3.49 31.12
C LYS A 291 13.48 4.96 30.73
N CYS A 292 12.72 5.35 29.72
CA CYS A 292 12.80 6.70 29.15
C CYS A 292 12.35 7.75 30.16
N ASN A 293 13.05 8.88 30.18
CA ASN A 293 12.79 9.94 31.14
C ASN A 293 11.68 10.87 30.61
N ASP A 294 10.48 10.67 31.13
CA ASP A 294 9.27 11.43 30.81
C ASP A 294 9.36 12.92 31.20
N LYS A 295 10.33 13.31 32.03
CA LYS A 295 10.58 14.70 32.42
C LYS A 295 11.50 15.45 31.48
N THR A 296 11.85 14.85 30.34
CA THR A 296 12.88 15.37 29.45
C THR A 296 12.44 15.36 27.99
N PHE A 297 13.30 15.79 27.09
CA PHE A 297 13.06 15.81 25.65
C PHE A 297 13.78 14.65 24.97
N ALA A 298 13.29 14.23 23.81
CA ALA A 298 14.01 13.34 22.90
C ALA A 298 14.71 14.15 21.81
N LEU A 299 15.86 13.65 21.36
CA LEU A 299 16.64 14.22 20.26
C LEU A 299 16.28 13.51 18.95
N PHE A 300 16.12 14.30 17.90
CA PHE A 300 15.79 13.84 16.56
C PHE A 300 16.79 14.38 15.56
N SER A 301 17.27 13.54 14.64
CA SER A 301 18.03 13.99 13.49
C SER A 301 17.11 14.81 12.58
N ASP A 302 17.49 16.04 12.29
CA ASP A 302 16.68 17.01 11.55
C ASP A 302 16.74 16.71 10.05
N VAL A 303 15.74 15.98 9.54
CA VAL A 303 15.71 15.50 8.15
C VAL A 303 15.81 16.66 7.16
N THR A 304 15.33 17.86 7.52
CA THR A 304 15.37 19.02 6.62
C THR A 304 16.79 19.45 6.28
N LYS A 305 17.77 19.14 7.15
CA LYS A 305 19.20 19.39 6.90
C LYS A 305 19.88 18.32 6.05
N TYR A 306 19.22 17.18 5.83
CA TYR A 306 19.78 16.03 5.10
C TYR A 306 19.09 15.77 3.76
N VAL A 307 18.08 16.56 3.38
CA VAL A 307 17.30 16.38 2.14
C VAL A 307 18.21 16.27 0.93
N ASP A 308 19.19 17.16 0.79
CA ASP A 308 20.11 17.15 -0.36
C ASP A 308 20.96 15.87 -0.42
N TRP A 309 21.48 15.42 0.73
CA TRP A 309 22.22 14.16 0.82
C TRP A 309 21.32 12.96 0.48
N ILE A 310 20.06 12.97 0.94
CA ILE A 310 19.08 11.93 0.62
C ILE A 310 18.80 11.92 -0.88
N LYS A 311 18.53 13.08 -1.49
CA LYS A 311 18.28 13.23 -2.93
C LYS A 311 19.45 12.71 -3.76
N MET A 312 20.68 13.08 -3.39
CA MET A 312 21.89 12.63 -4.07
C MET A 312 22.09 11.11 -4.00
N THR A 313 21.77 10.51 -2.85
CA THR A 313 21.98 9.08 -2.61
C THR A 313 20.87 8.23 -3.22
N VAL A 314 19.60 8.62 -3.05
CA VAL A 314 18.42 7.88 -3.50
C VAL A 314 18.15 8.09 -5.00
N GLN A 315 18.56 9.24 -5.54
CA GLN A 315 18.43 9.67 -6.94
C GLN A 315 16.98 9.88 -7.44
N SER A 316 16.07 8.91 -7.26
CA SER A 316 14.69 8.98 -7.75
C SER A 316 13.71 8.12 -6.92
N GLY A 317 12.41 8.29 -7.14
CA GLY A 317 11.35 7.47 -6.52
C GLY A 317 10.94 7.86 -5.10
N TYR A 318 11.56 8.90 -4.53
CA TYR A 318 11.07 9.59 -3.33
C TYR A 318 10.03 10.66 -3.69
N VAL A 319 9.31 11.17 -2.69
CA VAL A 319 8.31 12.24 -2.85
C VAL A 319 8.69 13.39 -1.93
N LEU A 320 8.64 14.62 -2.43
CA LEU A 320 8.76 15.84 -1.63
C LEU A 320 7.37 16.34 -1.25
N ALA A 321 7.23 16.90 -0.05
CA ALA A 321 6.10 17.73 0.33
C ALA A 321 6.31 19.13 -0.26
N ASP A 322 5.25 19.84 -0.66
CA ASP A 322 5.33 21.06 -1.47
C ASP A 322 4.53 22.21 -0.81
N GLU A 323 5.09 23.43 -0.84
CA GLU A 323 4.61 24.67 -0.19
C GLU A 323 3.45 25.37 -0.93
N ASP A 324 3.33 25.20 -2.25
CA ASP A 324 2.32 25.89 -3.07
C ASP A 324 1.44 24.93 -3.92
N SER A 325 1.49 23.62 -3.64
CA SER A 325 0.59 22.63 -4.25
C SER A 325 -0.67 22.39 -3.40
N GLY A 326 -1.91 22.65 -3.81
CA GLY A 326 -2.60 22.43 -5.08
C GLY A 326 -1.79 22.42 -6.36
N GLN A 327 -1.29 21.23 -6.73
CA GLN A 327 -0.48 20.93 -7.92
C GLN A 327 0.83 21.70 -8.05
N LEU A 328 1.95 20.97 -8.08
CA LEU A 328 2.95 21.01 -9.15
C LEU A 328 3.78 19.71 -9.06
N PHE A 329 3.38 18.69 -9.82
CA PHE A 329 4.36 17.87 -10.52
C PHE A 329 4.46 18.50 -11.91
N ASP A 330 5.62 19.06 -12.26
CA ASP A 330 5.93 19.44 -13.64
C ASP A 330 5.97 18.18 -14.51
N ASP A 331 5.16 18.22 -15.57
CA ASP A 331 5.29 17.40 -16.77
C ASP A 331 6.68 17.66 -17.38
N ASP A 332 7.58 16.69 -17.44
CA ASP A 332 7.51 15.56 -18.38
C ASP A 332 7.14 14.22 -17.73
N ASP A 333 5.84 14.00 -17.47
CA ASP A 333 5.05 12.80 -17.81
C ASP A 333 3.66 12.83 -17.11
N VAL A 334 2.91 13.90 -17.44
CA VAL A 334 1.44 14.09 -17.56
C VAL A 334 0.57 14.14 -16.27
N GLU A 335 0.44 15.35 -15.73
CA GLU A 335 -0.74 16.18 -15.44
C GLU A 335 -2.08 15.56 -14.93
N GLU A 336 -2.63 16.21 -13.88
CA GLU A 336 -3.98 16.84 -13.90
C GLU A 336 -4.98 16.55 -12.74
N THR A 337 -4.67 16.70 -11.45
CA THR A 337 -5.70 16.91 -10.36
C THR A 337 -6.79 15.84 -10.09
N TRP A 338 -7.12 15.66 -8.81
CA TRP A 338 -8.42 15.15 -8.36
C TRP A 338 -8.98 16.17 -7.36
N LYS A 339 -10.19 16.69 -7.58
CA LYS A 339 -10.86 17.66 -6.69
C LYS A 339 -11.90 16.95 -5.81
N PRO A 340 -12.24 17.51 -4.62
CA PRO A 340 -12.97 16.79 -3.56
C PRO A 340 -14.45 16.41 -3.83
N ASN A 341 -14.98 16.64 -5.04
CA ASN A 341 -16.42 16.48 -5.39
C ASN A 341 -16.72 15.25 -6.28
N GLU A 342 -15.79 14.31 -6.42
CA GLU A 342 -15.74 13.42 -7.60
C GLU A 342 -16.21 11.97 -7.36
N THR A 343 -16.81 11.69 -6.20
CA THR A 343 -17.55 10.44 -5.96
C THR A 343 -18.80 10.72 -5.16
N PHE A 344 -19.96 10.40 -5.71
CA PHE A 344 -21.26 10.75 -5.15
C PHE A 344 -22.19 9.53 -5.18
N CYS A 345 -22.79 9.21 -4.05
CA CYS A 345 -23.82 8.18 -3.96
C CYS A 345 -25.14 8.82 -3.52
N GLU A 346 -26.23 8.43 -4.16
CA GLU A 346 -27.56 8.92 -3.85
C GLU A 346 -28.59 7.80 -3.96
N TYR A 347 -29.65 7.92 -3.17
CA TYR A 347 -30.86 7.16 -3.37
C TYR A 347 -31.77 7.92 -4.33
N VAL A 348 -32.11 7.30 -5.44
CA VAL A 348 -33.09 7.85 -6.38
C VAL A 348 -34.37 7.05 -6.22
N GLU A 349 -35.46 7.72 -5.88
CA GLU A 349 -36.79 7.11 -5.81
C GLU A 349 -37.11 6.44 -7.17
N GLU A 350 -37.69 5.25 -7.15
CA GLU A 350 -37.91 4.36 -8.32
C GLU A 350 -36.65 3.73 -8.95
N ALA A 351 -35.47 4.31 -8.80
CA ALA A 351 -34.22 3.80 -9.40
C ALA A 351 -33.26 3.12 -8.41
N GLY A 352 -33.54 3.16 -7.10
CA GLY A 352 -32.71 2.53 -6.07
C GLY A 352 -31.43 3.31 -5.77
N TYR A 353 -30.50 2.67 -5.05
CA TYR A 353 -29.25 3.29 -4.62
C TYR A 353 -28.20 3.24 -5.73
N ARG A 354 -27.63 4.40 -6.10
CA ARG A 354 -26.62 4.52 -7.14
C ARG A 354 -25.38 5.26 -6.66
N CYS A 355 -24.22 4.86 -7.16
CA CYS A 355 -22.94 5.53 -6.91
C CYS A 355 -22.27 5.92 -8.24
N THR A 356 -21.82 7.17 -8.32
CA THR A 356 -21.06 7.72 -9.44
C THR A 356 -19.62 7.93 -9.01
N LEU A 357 -18.70 7.35 -9.78
CA LEU A 357 -17.26 7.44 -9.62
C LEU A 357 -16.71 8.28 -10.79
N ARG A 358 -16.09 9.43 -10.51
CA ARG A 358 -15.45 10.32 -11.50
C ARG A 358 -13.95 10.44 -11.23
N ASN A 359 -13.16 10.68 -12.28
CA ASN A 359 -11.73 11.00 -12.20
C ASN A 359 -10.85 9.99 -11.42
N VAL A 360 -11.17 8.70 -11.51
CA VAL A 360 -10.36 7.60 -10.99
C VAL A 360 -9.13 7.40 -11.89
N ARG A 361 -8.00 7.98 -11.49
CA ARG A 361 -6.73 7.88 -12.21
C ARG A 361 -6.08 6.50 -12.04
N SER A 362 -5.56 5.93 -13.12
CA SER A 362 -4.77 4.70 -13.13
C SER A 362 -3.51 4.91 -13.94
N THR A 363 -2.33 4.81 -13.33
CA THR A 363 -1.05 4.94 -14.03
C THR A 363 -0.45 3.60 -14.50
N THR A 364 -1.05 2.43 -14.16
CA THR A 364 -1.29 1.26 -15.06
C THR A 364 -1.92 0.04 -14.34
N LYS A 365 -2.97 -0.49 -15.00
CA LYS A 365 -3.74 -1.77 -14.89
C LYS A 365 -4.35 -2.33 -13.62
N ASP A 366 -4.10 -1.80 -12.43
CA ASP A 366 -4.90 -2.18 -11.25
C ASP A 366 -5.33 -0.94 -10.46
N VAL A 367 -6.56 -0.49 -10.70
CA VAL A 367 -7.19 0.60 -9.95
C VAL A 367 -7.73 0.07 -8.63
N LYS A 368 -7.31 0.71 -7.53
CA LYS A 368 -8.02 0.62 -6.26
C LYS A 368 -8.81 1.89 -6.01
N ILE A 369 -10.14 1.73 -5.93
CA ILE A 369 -11.05 2.66 -5.25
C ILE A 369 -10.78 2.57 -3.74
N THR A 370 -9.85 3.37 -3.22
CA THR A 370 -9.43 3.26 -1.82
C THR A 370 -10.38 3.94 -0.83
N LYS A 371 -11.33 4.79 -1.29
CA LYS A 371 -12.37 5.36 -0.42
C LYS A 371 -13.54 5.96 -1.21
N VAL A 372 -14.76 5.57 -0.87
CA VAL A 372 -16.00 6.32 -1.20
C VAL A 372 -16.29 7.21 0.00
N ASN A 373 -16.09 8.53 -0.15
CA ASN A 373 -16.42 9.46 0.94
C ASN A 373 -17.94 9.68 0.98
N ARG A 374 -18.47 9.70 2.20
CA ARG A 374 -19.89 9.54 2.52
C ARG A 374 -20.73 10.77 2.14
N GLN A 375 -21.81 10.53 1.40
CA GLN A 375 -23.16 10.87 1.87
C GLN A 375 -23.96 9.56 1.88
N HIS A 376 -23.60 8.68 2.81
CA HIS A 376 -24.39 7.50 3.08
C HIS A 376 -25.41 7.89 4.14
N LEU A 377 -26.71 7.70 3.87
CA LEU A 377 -27.74 7.89 4.90
C LEU A 377 -27.38 7.01 6.09
N GLU A 378 -27.41 7.58 7.31
CA GLU A 378 -26.89 6.98 8.55
C GLU A 378 -27.48 5.58 8.90
N SER A 379 -28.47 5.11 8.15
CA SER A 379 -29.22 3.86 8.39
C SER A 379 -29.06 2.75 7.32
N ARG A 380 -28.21 2.90 6.29
CA ARG A 380 -28.06 1.90 5.19
C ARG A 380 -26.65 1.29 5.18
N ASN A 381 -26.39 0.19 4.45
CA ASN A 381 -25.05 -0.37 4.25
C ASN A 381 -24.66 -0.43 2.76
N ASP A 382 -23.37 -0.56 2.45
CA ASP A 382 -22.85 -0.59 1.06
C ASP A 382 -23.40 -1.76 0.21
N GLY A 383 -23.96 -2.78 0.86
CA GLY A 383 -24.60 -3.92 0.21
C GLY A 383 -25.93 -3.60 -0.47
N ASP A 384 -26.50 -2.42 -0.24
CA ASP A 384 -27.75 -1.96 -0.88
C ASP A 384 -27.51 -1.29 -2.26
N VAL A 385 -26.25 -1.08 -2.66
CA VAL A 385 -25.90 -0.49 -3.95
C VAL A 385 -26.13 -1.49 -5.08
N GLU A 386 -27.04 -1.16 -5.99
CA GLU A 386 -27.33 -1.97 -7.18
C GLU A 386 -26.82 -1.35 -8.48
N LYS A 387 -26.45 -0.06 -8.47
CA LYS A 387 -26.05 0.68 -9.68
C LYS A 387 -24.71 1.41 -9.47
N VAL A 388 -23.76 1.18 -10.37
CA VAL A 388 -22.43 1.81 -10.33
C VAL A 388 -22.11 2.41 -11.68
N TRP A 389 -21.82 3.71 -11.67
CA TRP A 389 -21.42 4.45 -12.86
C TRP A 389 -20.00 4.95 -12.70
N ILE A 390 -19.17 4.65 -13.68
CA ILE A 390 -17.79 5.11 -13.82
C ILE A 390 -17.82 6.06 -15.01
N ILE A 391 -17.67 7.35 -14.76
CA ILE A 391 -17.87 8.39 -15.78
C ILE A 391 -16.61 9.23 -15.87
N GLU A 392 -16.28 9.74 -17.07
CA GLU A 392 -15.22 10.74 -17.27
C GLU A 392 -13.86 10.25 -16.77
N GLN A 393 -13.52 9.00 -17.06
CA GLN A 393 -12.20 8.45 -16.72
C GLN A 393 -11.20 8.68 -17.84
N GLN A 394 -9.92 8.58 -17.51
CA GLN A 394 -8.85 8.45 -18.48
C GLN A 394 -8.25 7.05 -18.39
N ALA A 395 -8.86 6.08 -19.07
CA ALA A 395 -8.43 4.69 -19.02
C ALA A 395 -8.39 4.06 -20.42
N VAL A 396 -7.24 3.51 -20.81
CA VAL A 396 -7.12 2.71 -22.04
C VAL A 396 -7.70 1.29 -21.86
N TYR A 397 -7.68 0.77 -20.62
CA TYR A 397 -8.13 -0.57 -20.25
C TYR A 397 -9.18 -0.50 -19.14
N ILE A 398 -10.00 -1.55 -19.01
CA ILE A 398 -10.96 -1.67 -17.92
C ILE A 398 -10.20 -1.75 -16.57
N PRO A 399 -10.53 -0.89 -15.59
CA PRO A 399 -9.97 -0.91 -14.24
C PRO A 399 -10.06 -2.29 -13.56
N GLU A 400 -9.23 -2.58 -12.55
CA GLU A 400 -9.39 -3.80 -11.75
C GLU A 400 -10.66 -3.74 -10.91
N MET A 401 -11.70 -4.43 -11.38
CA MET A 401 -13.03 -4.32 -10.79
C MET A 401 -13.22 -5.17 -9.51
N SER A 402 -12.19 -5.92 -9.10
CA SER A 402 -12.24 -6.85 -7.95
C SER A 402 -12.55 -6.16 -6.62
N LEU A 403 -12.29 -4.86 -6.54
CA LEU A 403 -12.63 -4.04 -5.38
C LEU A 403 -14.09 -3.56 -5.40
N ILE A 404 -14.63 -3.24 -6.58
CA ILE A 404 -16.03 -2.81 -6.74
C ILE A 404 -16.97 -3.93 -6.33
N THR A 405 -16.69 -5.18 -6.70
CA THR A 405 -17.53 -6.33 -6.30
C THR A 405 -17.47 -6.62 -4.81
N LYS A 406 -16.38 -6.25 -4.12
CA LYS A 406 -16.28 -6.35 -2.65
C LYS A 406 -17.06 -5.25 -1.94
N LEU A 407 -17.01 -4.03 -2.47
CA LEU A 407 -17.72 -2.88 -1.92
C LEU A 407 -19.23 -2.96 -2.19
N PHE A 408 -19.60 -3.32 -3.42
CA PHE A 408 -20.97 -3.35 -3.93
C PHE A 408 -21.31 -4.76 -4.46
N PRO A 409 -21.55 -5.74 -3.58
CA PRO A 409 -21.73 -7.14 -3.99
C PRO A 409 -23.05 -7.42 -4.74
N ARG A 410 -23.95 -6.43 -4.84
CA ARG A 410 -25.29 -6.58 -5.45
C ARG A 410 -25.47 -5.78 -6.76
N VAL A 411 -24.39 -5.30 -7.37
CA VAL A 411 -24.46 -4.52 -8.62
C VAL A 411 -25.16 -5.30 -9.73
N ARG A 412 -26.15 -4.65 -10.34
CA ARG A 412 -26.95 -5.11 -11.49
C ARG A 412 -26.82 -4.18 -12.69
N ASP A 413 -26.53 -2.91 -12.48
CA ASP A 413 -26.33 -1.90 -13.53
C ASP A 413 -24.90 -1.35 -13.42
N LEU A 414 -24.07 -1.68 -14.40
CA LEU A 414 -22.68 -1.24 -14.48
C LEU A 414 -22.49 -0.39 -15.72
N ARG A 415 -22.09 0.86 -15.54
CA ARG A 415 -21.84 1.79 -16.64
C ARG A 415 -20.43 2.34 -16.57
N ILE A 416 -19.75 2.36 -17.71
CA ILE A 416 -18.44 2.96 -17.87
C ILE A 416 -18.51 3.93 -19.05
N TRP A 417 -18.72 5.20 -18.77
CA TRP A 417 -19.03 6.23 -19.75
C TRP A 417 -17.88 7.19 -19.94
N ASN A 418 -17.69 7.68 -21.18
CA ASN A 418 -16.75 8.77 -21.48
C ASN A 418 -15.37 8.56 -20.86
N SER A 419 -14.87 7.32 -20.89
CA SER A 419 -13.73 6.86 -20.09
C SER A 419 -12.47 6.57 -20.91
N GLY A 420 -12.53 6.75 -22.23
CA GLY A 420 -11.42 6.51 -23.15
C GLY A 420 -11.07 5.04 -23.37
N LEU A 421 -11.88 4.09 -22.90
CA LEU A 421 -11.59 2.65 -22.96
C LEU A 421 -11.37 2.18 -24.39
N LYS A 422 -10.27 1.47 -24.65
CA LYS A 422 -9.96 0.88 -25.96
C LYS A 422 -10.19 -0.62 -26.03
N TYR A 423 -10.08 -1.32 -24.90
CA TYR A 423 -10.13 -2.78 -24.84
C TYR A 423 -11.06 -3.28 -23.72
N ILE A 424 -11.78 -4.37 -24.01
CA ILE A 424 -12.55 -5.13 -23.02
C ILE A 424 -11.80 -6.41 -22.66
N GLU A 425 -11.67 -6.72 -21.37
CA GLU A 425 -11.04 -7.95 -20.88
C GLU A 425 -12.03 -8.76 -20.04
N ARG A 426 -12.36 -9.99 -20.48
CA ARG A 426 -13.29 -10.90 -19.79
C ARG A 426 -12.99 -11.02 -18.30
N ARG A 427 -11.72 -11.25 -17.92
CA ARG A 427 -11.35 -11.43 -16.50
C ARG A 427 -11.62 -10.21 -15.62
N LYS A 428 -11.66 -9.01 -16.22
CA LYS A 428 -11.88 -7.74 -15.49
C LYS A 428 -13.36 -7.42 -15.33
N ILE A 429 -14.22 -7.84 -16.27
CA ILE A 429 -15.68 -7.59 -16.20
C ILE A 429 -16.50 -8.80 -15.76
N GLY A 430 -16.04 -10.01 -16.06
CA GLY A 430 -16.73 -11.28 -15.79
C GLY A 430 -16.91 -11.60 -14.30
N ILE A 431 -16.27 -10.84 -13.42
CA ILE A 431 -16.52 -10.92 -11.98
C ILE A 431 -17.92 -10.43 -11.58
N PHE A 432 -18.59 -9.63 -12.41
CA PHE A 432 -19.94 -9.11 -12.16
C PHE A 432 -21.02 -10.06 -12.69
N THR A 433 -21.12 -11.24 -12.09
CA THR A 433 -22.02 -12.31 -12.55
C THR A 433 -23.52 -12.00 -12.45
N ARG A 434 -23.90 -10.91 -11.77
CA ARG A 434 -25.29 -10.47 -11.53
C ARG A 434 -25.71 -9.28 -12.39
N VAL A 435 -24.80 -8.73 -13.20
CA VAL A 435 -25.10 -7.56 -14.04
C VAL A 435 -26.14 -7.92 -15.10
N ARG A 436 -27.13 -7.03 -15.20
CA ARG A 436 -28.23 -7.06 -16.19
C ARG A 436 -28.07 -5.96 -17.23
N VAL A 437 -27.52 -4.81 -16.84
CA VAL A 437 -27.26 -3.68 -17.75
C VAL A 437 -25.77 -3.39 -17.74
N LEU A 438 -25.15 -3.48 -18.92
CA LEU A 438 -23.74 -3.14 -19.13
C LEU A 438 -23.63 -2.08 -20.23
N ASP A 439 -23.04 -0.95 -19.89
CA ASP A 439 -23.01 0.22 -20.76
C ASP A 439 -21.62 0.83 -20.87
N PHE A 440 -21.08 0.88 -22.08
CA PHE A 440 -19.78 1.46 -22.43
C PHE A 440 -19.91 2.72 -23.30
N PHE A 441 -21.01 3.46 -23.18
CA PHE A 441 -21.28 4.67 -23.95
C PHE A 441 -20.09 5.63 -24.03
N GLN A 442 -19.81 6.13 -25.24
CA GLN A 442 -18.82 7.19 -25.50
C GLN A 442 -17.40 6.81 -25.05
N ASN A 443 -16.90 5.64 -25.45
CA ASN A 443 -15.51 5.24 -25.23
C ASN A 443 -14.74 5.20 -26.56
N LYS A 444 -13.63 4.47 -26.60
CA LYS A 444 -12.76 4.32 -27.78
C LYS A 444 -12.56 2.84 -28.11
N ILE A 445 -13.54 1.98 -27.81
CA ILE A 445 -13.38 0.53 -27.91
C ILE A 445 -13.27 0.17 -29.39
N GLU A 446 -12.18 -0.48 -29.77
CA GLU A 446 -11.91 -0.89 -31.16
C GLU A 446 -12.17 -2.38 -31.38
N VAL A 447 -11.80 -3.20 -30.37
CA VAL A 447 -11.87 -4.66 -30.45
C VAL A 447 -12.60 -5.21 -29.23
N ILE A 448 -13.60 -6.06 -29.49
CA ILE A 448 -14.29 -6.84 -28.47
C ILE A 448 -13.87 -8.31 -28.63
N PRO A 449 -13.20 -8.92 -27.64
CA PRO A 449 -12.88 -10.35 -27.66
C PRO A 449 -14.16 -11.21 -27.76
N SER A 450 -14.05 -12.38 -28.41
CA SER A 450 -15.21 -13.27 -28.63
C SER A 450 -15.82 -13.84 -27.35
N ASP A 451 -15.07 -13.84 -26.24
CA ASP A 451 -15.49 -14.36 -24.95
C ASP A 451 -15.71 -13.26 -23.90
N ALA A 452 -15.68 -11.98 -24.31
CA ALA A 452 -15.69 -10.83 -23.42
C ALA A 452 -16.80 -10.89 -22.35
N PHE A 453 -17.98 -11.40 -22.72
CA PHE A 453 -19.18 -11.38 -21.88
C PHE A 453 -19.62 -12.77 -21.41
N ASP A 454 -18.80 -13.81 -21.59
CA ASP A 454 -19.18 -15.20 -21.30
C ASP A 454 -19.63 -15.43 -19.84
N ASP A 455 -19.08 -14.66 -18.89
CA ASP A 455 -19.34 -14.79 -17.45
C ASP A 455 -20.52 -13.92 -16.96
N MET A 456 -21.31 -13.35 -17.88
CA MET A 456 -22.47 -12.49 -17.58
C MET A 456 -23.80 -13.09 -18.03
N PRO A 457 -24.22 -14.26 -17.52
CA PRO A 457 -25.42 -14.96 -18.00
C PRO A 457 -26.74 -14.24 -17.70
N GLN A 458 -26.71 -13.22 -16.84
CA GLN A 458 -27.86 -12.40 -16.47
C GLN A 458 -27.99 -11.12 -17.31
N LEU A 459 -27.07 -10.88 -18.26
CA LEU A 459 -27.09 -9.66 -19.05
C LEU A 459 -28.35 -9.59 -19.93
N GLU A 460 -29.11 -8.52 -19.78
CA GLU A 460 -30.35 -8.21 -20.49
C GLU A 460 -30.14 -7.09 -21.52
N GLU A 461 -29.23 -6.15 -21.22
CA GLU A 461 -28.97 -4.98 -22.04
C GLU A 461 -27.47 -4.70 -22.16
N LEU A 462 -26.98 -4.61 -23.40
CA LEU A 462 -25.60 -4.26 -23.73
C LEU A 462 -25.56 -3.01 -24.61
N LYS A 463 -24.84 -2.00 -24.14
CA LYS A 463 -24.64 -0.71 -24.81
C LYS A 463 -23.17 -0.48 -25.09
N ILE A 464 -22.82 -0.26 -26.35
CA ILE A 464 -21.47 0.12 -26.81
C ILE A 464 -21.51 1.33 -27.75
N LEU A 465 -22.56 2.17 -27.67
CA LEU A 465 -22.76 3.32 -28.55
C LEU A 465 -21.60 4.31 -28.48
N ASN A 466 -21.34 5.03 -29.58
CA ASN A 466 -20.26 6.01 -29.70
C ASN A 466 -18.89 5.41 -29.30
N ASN A 467 -18.50 4.33 -29.98
CA ASN A 467 -17.18 3.70 -29.86
C ASN A 467 -16.54 3.59 -31.25
N ARG A 468 -15.52 2.74 -31.41
CA ARG A 468 -14.79 2.54 -32.68
C ARG A 468 -14.76 1.07 -33.11
N VAL A 469 -15.78 0.30 -32.71
CA VAL A 469 -15.80 -1.14 -32.92
C VAL A 469 -15.98 -1.42 -34.40
N LYS A 470 -15.06 -2.20 -34.99
CA LYS A 470 -15.10 -2.56 -36.42
C LYS A 470 -15.72 -3.91 -36.70
N HIS A 471 -15.50 -4.85 -35.79
CA HIS A 471 -15.91 -6.24 -35.96
C HIS A 471 -16.54 -6.76 -34.69
N LEU A 472 -17.67 -7.45 -34.85
CA LEU A 472 -18.30 -8.23 -33.80
C LEU A 472 -17.99 -9.71 -34.05
N PRO A 473 -17.35 -10.43 -33.11
CA PRO A 473 -17.10 -11.86 -33.26
C PRO A 473 -18.39 -12.67 -33.37
N GLU A 474 -18.40 -13.70 -34.21
CA GLU A 474 -19.60 -14.54 -34.44
C GLU A 474 -20.19 -15.16 -33.17
N ASN A 475 -19.37 -15.45 -32.16
CA ASN A 475 -19.80 -16.09 -30.91
C ASN A 475 -19.97 -15.11 -29.73
N LEU A 476 -19.91 -13.79 -29.96
CA LEU A 476 -19.83 -12.79 -28.90
C LEU A 476 -20.96 -12.90 -27.85
N PHE A 477 -22.18 -13.26 -28.27
CA PHE A 477 -23.34 -13.36 -27.37
C PHE A 477 -23.77 -14.79 -27.05
N LYS A 478 -22.95 -15.79 -27.39
CA LYS A 478 -23.30 -17.22 -27.26
C LYS A 478 -23.75 -17.65 -25.86
N LYS A 479 -23.25 -16.98 -24.80
CA LYS A 479 -23.60 -17.26 -23.39
C LYS A 479 -24.71 -16.35 -22.84
N LEU A 480 -25.09 -15.30 -23.57
CA LEU A 480 -26.01 -14.25 -23.12
C LEU A 480 -27.47 -14.60 -23.44
N LYS A 481 -27.97 -15.70 -22.87
CA LYS A 481 -29.33 -16.22 -23.14
C LYS A 481 -30.47 -15.28 -22.72
N ASN A 482 -30.17 -14.24 -21.95
CA ASN A 482 -31.14 -13.24 -21.50
C ASN A 482 -30.99 -11.90 -22.19
N LEU A 483 -30.07 -11.74 -23.15
CA LEU A 483 -29.87 -10.47 -23.86
C LEU A 483 -31.12 -10.14 -24.68
N ILE A 484 -31.71 -8.97 -24.43
CA ILE A 484 -32.92 -8.44 -25.06
C ILE A 484 -32.62 -7.18 -25.86
N TYR A 485 -31.70 -6.34 -25.38
CA TYR A 485 -31.39 -5.06 -26.00
C TYR A 485 -29.91 -4.98 -26.36
N PHE A 486 -29.62 -4.65 -27.62
CA PHE A 486 -28.27 -4.38 -28.09
C PHE A 486 -28.22 -3.05 -28.83
N PHE A 487 -27.42 -2.13 -28.29
CA PHE A 487 -27.25 -0.78 -28.82
C PHE A 487 -25.77 -0.54 -29.14
N ALA A 488 -25.47 -0.34 -30.41
CA ALA A 488 -24.12 -0.17 -30.95
C ALA A 488 -24.07 0.95 -32.00
N GLU A 489 -24.92 1.96 -31.86
CA GLU A 489 -24.98 3.15 -32.71
C GLU A 489 -23.63 3.85 -32.78
N TYR A 490 -23.35 4.46 -33.93
CA TYR A 490 -22.19 5.32 -34.15
C TYR A 490 -20.87 4.62 -33.77
N ASN A 491 -20.66 3.45 -34.35
CA ASN A 491 -19.41 2.70 -34.33
C ASN A 491 -18.87 2.58 -35.78
N GLU A 492 -17.90 1.70 -36.00
CA GLU A 492 -17.29 1.46 -37.31
C GLU A 492 -17.60 0.05 -37.83
N ILE A 493 -18.73 -0.55 -37.40
CA ILE A 493 -19.00 -1.97 -37.64
C ILE A 493 -19.23 -2.21 -39.13
N GLU A 494 -18.47 -3.12 -39.72
CA GLU A 494 -18.51 -3.40 -41.16
C GLU A 494 -19.36 -4.61 -41.53
N GLU A 495 -19.49 -5.58 -40.62
CA GLU A 495 -20.22 -6.83 -40.86
C GLU A 495 -21.00 -7.30 -39.62
N LEU A 496 -22.21 -7.82 -39.85
CA LEU A 496 -22.94 -8.62 -38.85
C LEU A 496 -22.83 -10.11 -39.20
N PRO A 497 -22.12 -10.92 -38.39
CA PRO A 497 -21.95 -12.33 -38.68
C PRO A 497 -23.21 -13.13 -38.35
N ARG A 498 -23.41 -14.23 -39.09
CA ARG A 498 -24.65 -15.00 -39.14
C ARG A 498 -25.19 -15.44 -37.77
N LYS A 499 -24.31 -15.86 -36.86
CA LYS A 499 -24.69 -16.46 -35.57
C LYS A 499 -24.61 -15.50 -34.38
N LEU A 500 -24.37 -14.22 -34.61
CA LEU A 500 -24.12 -13.25 -33.53
C LEU A 500 -25.19 -13.29 -32.43
N PHE A 501 -26.46 -13.36 -32.82
CA PHE A 501 -27.63 -13.32 -31.92
C PHE A 501 -28.25 -14.70 -31.65
N GLU A 502 -27.64 -15.78 -32.13
CA GLU A 502 -28.20 -17.12 -32.01
C GLU A 502 -28.37 -17.53 -30.53
N GLY A 503 -29.58 -17.96 -30.16
CA GLY A 503 -29.90 -18.40 -28.80
C GLY A 503 -30.08 -17.27 -27.77
N THR A 504 -30.10 -16.01 -28.21
CA THR A 504 -30.44 -14.84 -27.37
C THR A 504 -31.96 -14.57 -27.37
N LYS A 505 -32.42 -13.68 -26.49
CA LYS A 505 -33.81 -13.18 -26.47
C LYS A 505 -33.93 -11.82 -27.15
N ILE A 506 -33.02 -11.49 -28.06
CA ILE A 506 -32.88 -10.15 -28.61
C ILE A 506 -34.20 -9.68 -29.22
N ALA A 507 -34.62 -8.49 -28.82
CA ALA A 507 -35.86 -7.85 -29.25
C ALA A 507 -35.57 -6.53 -29.99
N VAL A 508 -34.57 -5.79 -29.52
CA VAL A 508 -34.19 -4.48 -30.06
C VAL A 508 -32.72 -4.49 -30.43
N ILE A 509 -32.43 -4.10 -31.66
CA ILE A 509 -31.08 -3.99 -32.21
C ILE A 509 -30.94 -2.59 -32.81
N ASN A 510 -30.00 -1.81 -32.30
CA ASN A 510 -29.67 -0.52 -32.90
C ASN A 510 -28.22 -0.48 -33.34
N LEU A 511 -28.02 -0.28 -34.64
CA LEU A 511 -26.74 -0.26 -35.34
C LEU A 511 -26.66 0.95 -36.27
N LYS A 512 -27.48 1.97 -36.02
CA LYS A 512 -27.49 3.23 -36.75
C LYS A 512 -26.09 3.86 -36.82
N GLY A 513 -25.74 4.44 -37.97
CA GLY A 513 -24.53 5.22 -38.18
C GLY A 513 -23.25 4.38 -38.09
N ASN A 514 -23.29 3.13 -38.53
CA ASN A 514 -22.12 2.26 -38.66
C ASN A 514 -21.62 2.21 -40.12
N GLN A 515 -20.71 1.28 -40.43
CA GLN A 515 -20.14 1.10 -41.76
C GLN A 515 -20.56 -0.24 -42.38
N LEU A 516 -21.76 -0.74 -42.07
CA LEU A 516 -22.17 -2.08 -42.49
C LEU A 516 -22.19 -2.16 -44.02
N LYS A 517 -21.32 -3.03 -44.53
CA LYS A 517 -21.25 -3.44 -45.94
C LYS A 517 -21.89 -4.81 -46.14
N LYS A 518 -21.92 -5.61 -45.07
CA LYS A 518 -22.39 -7.00 -45.10
C LYS A 518 -23.22 -7.35 -43.87
N ILE A 519 -24.41 -7.92 -44.07
CA ILE A 519 -25.26 -8.39 -42.98
C ILE A 519 -25.66 -9.83 -43.29
N ASN A 520 -25.10 -10.78 -42.54
CA ASN A 520 -25.37 -12.21 -42.72
C ASN A 520 -26.38 -12.77 -41.70
N VAL A 521 -26.83 -11.93 -40.77
CA VAL A 521 -27.88 -12.29 -39.82
C VAL A 521 -29.20 -12.36 -40.58
N ASP A 522 -29.94 -13.44 -40.38
CA ASP A 522 -31.32 -13.54 -40.81
C ASP A 522 -32.22 -13.15 -39.63
N PHE A 523 -32.71 -11.90 -39.64
CA PHE A 523 -33.52 -11.38 -38.56
C PHE A 523 -34.89 -12.07 -38.46
N THR A 524 -35.37 -12.71 -39.54
CA THR A 524 -36.64 -13.44 -39.52
C THR A 524 -36.58 -14.72 -38.68
N MET A 525 -35.37 -15.22 -38.43
CA MET A 525 -35.10 -16.38 -37.57
C MET A 525 -35.00 -16.03 -36.08
N LEU A 526 -35.07 -14.74 -35.73
CA LEU A 526 -34.99 -14.26 -34.35
C LEU A 526 -36.41 -14.00 -33.80
N PRO A 527 -36.92 -14.84 -32.88
CA PRO A 527 -38.36 -14.90 -32.58
C PRO A 527 -38.92 -13.67 -31.84
N ASN A 528 -38.07 -12.90 -31.17
CA ASN A 528 -38.50 -11.77 -30.34
C ASN A 528 -38.18 -10.41 -30.96
N VAL A 529 -37.47 -10.38 -32.10
CA VAL A 529 -37.03 -9.11 -32.71
C VAL A 529 -38.22 -8.35 -33.25
N ASN A 530 -38.35 -7.11 -32.80
CA ASN A 530 -39.44 -6.22 -33.20
C ASN A 530 -38.97 -4.81 -33.58
N ASN A 531 -37.71 -4.47 -33.28
CA ASN A 531 -37.16 -3.17 -33.60
C ASN A 531 -35.69 -3.31 -34.03
N ILE A 532 -35.41 -2.90 -35.26
CA ILE A 532 -34.07 -2.92 -35.85
C ILE A 532 -33.83 -1.56 -36.51
N ASP A 533 -32.80 -0.84 -36.07
CA ASP A 533 -32.37 0.42 -36.67
C ASP A 533 -30.98 0.22 -37.31
N LEU A 534 -30.92 0.43 -38.63
CA LEU A 534 -29.71 0.30 -39.46
C LEU A 534 -29.42 1.59 -40.24
N ASP A 535 -30.06 2.70 -39.90
CA ASP A 535 -29.99 3.94 -40.66
C ASP A 535 -28.55 4.44 -40.76
N GLY A 536 -28.15 4.97 -41.93
CA GLY A 536 -26.81 5.57 -42.09
C GLY A 536 -25.66 4.56 -42.14
N ASN A 537 -25.93 3.33 -42.59
CA ASN A 537 -24.90 2.34 -42.94
C ASN A 537 -24.59 2.35 -44.44
N ILE A 538 -23.44 1.80 -44.86
CA ILE A 538 -22.98 1.88 -46.27
C ILE A 538 -23.95 1.19 -47.22
N CYS A 539 -24.35 -0.04 -46.90
CA CYS A 539 -25.30 -0.78 -47.72
C CYS A 539 -26.76 -0.34 -47.49
N ILE A 540 -27.01 0.48 -46.46
CA ILE A 540 -28.30 1.09 -46.12
C ILE A 540 -28.15 2.64 -46.18
N ASN A 541 -27.74 3.16 -47.35
CA ASN A 541 -27.40 4.59 -47.52
C ASN A 541 -28.59 5.48 -47.91
N ARG A 542 -29.80 4.93 -47.99
CA ARG A 542 -31.02 5.70 -48.27
C ARG A 542 -32.19 5.17 -47.44
N CYS A 543 -32.38 5.77 -46.28
CA CYS A 543 -33.74 6.12 -45.88
C CYS A 543 -34.19 7.24 -46.82
N LEU A 544 -34.83 6.88 -47.94
CA LEU A 544 -35.65 7.85 -48.67
C LEU A 544 -36.64 8.41 -47.65
N GLY A 545 -36.61 9.74 -47.49
CA GLY A 545 -37.27 10.45 -46.40
C GLY A 545 -38.66 9.90 -46.05
N HIS A 546 -38.90 9.78 -44.74
CA HIS A 546 -40.16 9.47 -44.05
C HIS A 546 -40.49 8.01 -43.64
N TYR A 547 -39.74 6.96 -44.02
CA TYR A 547 -40.20 5.57 -43.79
C TYR A 547 -39.39 4.66 -42.85
N CYS A 548 -38.24 5.07 -42.31
CA CYS A 548 -37.41 4.12 -41.53
C CYS A 548 -37.98 3.71 -40.15
N GLY A 549 -39.08 4.31 -39.70
CA GLY A 549 -39.70 3.96 -38.41
C GLY A 549 -40.83 2.92 -38.43
N LYS A 550 -41.17 2.29 -39.57
CA LYS A 550 -42.38 1.42 -39.68
C LYS A 550 -42.23 0.13 -40.51
N MET A 551 -41.01 -0.27 -40.86
CA MET A 551 -40.80 -1.48 -41.67
C MET A 551 -40.88 -2.74 -40.80
N SER A 552 -41.57 -3.79 -41.29
CA SER A 552 -41.56 -5.10 -40.63
C SER A 552 -40.19 -5.77 -40.76
N VAL A 553 -39.87 -6.72 -39.87
CA VAL A 553 -38.60 -7.47 -39.92
C VAL A 553 -38.40 -8.18 -41.27
N ALA A 554 -39.47 -8.69 -41.87
CA ALA A 554 -39.42 -9.37 -43.17
C ALA A 554 -39.13 -8.41 -44.34
N GLU A 555 -39.68 -7.20 -44.30
CA GLU A 555 -39.40 -6.16 -45.31
C GLU A 555 -37.96 -5.66 -45.20
N LEU A 556 -37.48 -5.44 -43.97
CA LEU A 556 -36.09 -5.05 -43.74
C LEU A 556 -35.12 -6.12 -44.22
N GLN A 557 -35.39 -7.40 -43.96
CA GLN A 557 -34.53 -8.49 -44.41
C GLN A 557 -34.43 -8.55 -45.94
N ARG A 558 -35.50 -8.20 -46.67
CA ARG A 558 -35.47 -8.15 -48.14
C ARG A 558 -34.54 -7.04 -48.64
N GLU A 559 -34.67 -5.84 -48.08
CA GLU A 559 -33.79 -4.69 -48.39
C GLU A 559 -32.32 -5.02 -48.13
N ILE A 560 -32.03 -5.72 -47.02
CA ILE A 560 -30.69 -6.19 -46.70
C ILE A 560 -30.18 -7.15 -47.77
N ASN A 561 -30.98 -8.14 -48.18
CA ASN A 561 -30.56 -9.11 -49.19
C ASN A 561 -30.26 -8.45 -50.55
N GLU A 562 -31.01 -7.40 -50.89
CA GLU A 562 -30.82 -6.66 -52.15
C GLU A 562 -29.60 -5.72 -52.11
N LYS A 563 -29.33 -5.08 -50.97
CA LYS A 563 -28.35 -3.97 -50.90
C LYS A 563 -27.08 -4.28 -50.12
N CYS A 564 -27.12 -5.24 -49.19
CA CYS A 564 -26.05 -5.53 -48.22
C CYS A 564 -25.38 -6.89 -48.39
N CYS A 565 -25.84 -7.75 -49.29
CA CYS A 565 -25.16 -9.00 -49.60
C CYS A 565 -24.36 -8.79 -50.89
N GLY A 566 -23.02 -8.90 -50.81
CA GLY A 566 -22.15 -8.66 -51.96
C GLY A 566 -22.56 -9.52 -53.16
N GLU A 567 -22.55 -8.91 -54.36
CA GLU A 567 -22.64 -9.63 -55.64
C GLU A 567 -21.55 -10.71 -55.68
N ASN A 568 -21.93 -11.96 -55.36
CA ASN A 568 -21.36 -13.21 -55.87
C ASN A 568 -22.08 -14.40 -55.22
N SER A 569 -23.29 -14.64 -55.71
CA SER A 569 -23.85 -15.99 -55.80
C SER A 569 -24.04 -16.34 -57.28
N MET A 570 -22.93 -16.71 -57.93
CA MET A 570 -22.92 -17.61 -59.09
C MET A 570 -21.82 -18.64 -58.88
#